data_AF-A0A0Q7DBL6-F1
#
_entry.id   AF-A0A0Q7DBL6-F1
#
_cell.length_a   1.000
_cell.length_b   1.000
_cell.length_c   1.000
_cell.angle_alpha   90.00
_cell.angle_beta   90.00
_cell.angle_gamma   90.00
#
_symmetry.space_group_name_H-M   'P 1'
#
loop_
_entity.id
_entity.type
_entity.pdbx_description
1 polymer ?
#
loop_
_entity_poly.entity_id
_entity_poly.type
_entity_poly.pdbx_seq_one_letter_code
_entity_poly.pdbx_strand_id
1 'polypeptide(L)'
;MGVWPILYGHYRTQGVLVSTLSQLQKQIAKLESQANQIKKKEAGAVIARIKEAIAVYGLTAADLGLSAKGPKAAATKVSRKTAAKKGRKAKAGNIKFKDGDGNVWTGHGRRPQWFLDAIATGKTPEQLAA
;
A
#
# COMPACT_ATOMS: atom_id res chain seq x y z
N MET A 1 -41.86 60.81 0.91
CA MET A 1 -40.86 59.87 1.44
C MET A 1 -41.49 58.49 1.48
N GLY A 2 -41.12 57.63 0.53
CA GLY A 2 -41.65 56.28 0.43
C GLY A 2 -40.90 55.34 1.36
N VAL A 3 -41.64 54.48 2.06
CA VAL A 3 -41.09 53.29 2.68
C VAL A 3 -42.05 52.16 2.35
N TRP A 4 -41.62 51.30 1.43
CA TRP A 4 -42.31 50.11 0.98
C TRP A 4 -42.38 49.07 2.11
N PRO A 5 -43.44 48.25 2.17
CA PRO A 5 -43.61 47.24 3.21
C PRO A 5 -42.61 46.11 3.00
N ILE A 6 -42.01 45.67 4.11
CA ILE A 6 -41.08 44.53 4.15
C ILE A 6 -41.89 43.26 3.89
N LEU A 7 -42.02 42.90 2.61
CA LEU A 7 -42.32 41.54 2.18
C LEU A 7 -41.16 40.65 2.65
N TYR A 8 -41.26 40.12 3.87
CA TYR A 8 -40.51 38.93 4.23
C TYR A 8 -41.08 37.80 3.39
N GLY A 9 -40.41 37.55 2.28
CA GLY A 9 -40.68 36.42 1.41
C GLY A 9 -40.79 35.17 2.25
N HIS A 10 -41.95 34.51 2.15
CA HIS A 10 -42.03 33.09 2.44
C HIS A 10 -40.95 32.42 1.58
N TYR A 11 -39.86 31.97 2.21
CA TYR A 11 -39.00 30.98 1.62
C TYR A 11 -39.81 29.69 1.54
N ARG A 12 -40.68 29.61 0.53
CA ARG A 12 -41.22 28.36 0.03
C ARG A 12 -39.99 27.53 -0.31
N THR A 13 -39.60 26.64 0.60
CA THR A 13 -38.64 25.59 0.34
C THR A 13 -39.20 24.83 -0.85
N GLN A 14 -38.69 25.17 -2.03
CA GLN A 14 -38.95 24.45 -3.26
C GLN A 14 -38.58 23.00 -2.99
N GLY A 15 -39.59 22.13 -2.87
CA GLY A 15 -39.42 20.69 -2.77
C GLY A 15 -38.97 20.12 -4.11
N VAL A 16 -37.77 20.50 -4.54
CA VAL A 16 -37.15 20.00 -5.76
C VAL A 16 -35.65 19.88 -5.50
N LEU A 17 -35.09 18.68 -5.77
CA LEU A 17 -33.65 18.39 -5.99
C LEU A 17 -32.80 17.74 -4.88
N VAL A 18 -33.35 17.05 -3.88
CA VAL A 18 -32.57 16.03 -3.16
C VAL A 18 -33.33 14.72 -3.17
N SER A 19 -32.83 13.75 -3.95
CA SER A 19 -33.24 12.35 -3.74
C SER A 19 -33.00 12.05 -2.27
N THR A 20 -34.02 11.51 -1.59
CA THR A 20 -33.86 11.14 -0.18
C THR A 20 -32.67 10.19 -0.05
N LEU A 21 -31.99 10.22 1.09
CA LEU A 21 -30.84 9.33 1.36
C LEU A 21 -31.16 7.87 0.97
N SER A 22 -32.36 7.40 1.32
CA SER A 22 -32.86 6.06 0.97
C SER A 22 -32.95 5.83 -0.54
N GLN A 23 -33.40 6.81 -1.32
CA GLN A 23 -33.47 6.71 -2.78
C GLN A 23 -32.08 6.67 -3.42
N LEU A 24 -31.14 7.50 -2.95
CA LEU A 24 -29.75 7.47 -3.40
C LEU A 24 -29.07 6.14 -3.10
N GLN A 25 -29.28 5.58 -1.91
CA GLN A 25 -28.76 4.25 -1.53
C GLN A 25 -29.30 3.15 -2.45
N LYS A 26 -30.59 3.16 -2.77
CA LYS A 26 -31.18 2.20 -3.72
C LYS A 26 -30.57 2.32 -5.12
N GLN A 27 -30.31 3.54 -5.58
CA GLN A 27 -29.65 3.78 -6.86
C GLN A 27 -28.21 3.28 -6.86
N ILE A 28 -27.45 3.53 -5.78
CA ILE A 28 -26.08 3.03 -5.61
C ILE A 28 -26.07 1.49 -5.67
N ALA A 29 -26.90 0.82 -4.88
CA ALA A 29 -26.97 -0.64 -4.87
C ALA A 29 -27.32 -1.23 -6.25
N LYS A 30 -28.22 -0.56 -6.98
CA LYS A 30 -28.57 -0.95 -8.35
C LYS A 30 -27.37 -0.81 -9.29
N LEU A 31 -26.69 0.33 -9.26
CA LEU A 31 -25.52 0.59 -10.10
C LEU A 31 -24.36 -0.35 -9.78
N GLU A 32 -24.12 -0.65 -8.50
CA GLU A 32 -23.11 -1.63 -8.08
C GLU A 32 -23.43 -3.04 -8.59
N SER A 33 -24.70 -3.46 -8.53
CA SER A 33 -25.14 -4.73 -9.09
C SER A 33 -24.88 -4.79 -10.60
N GLN A 34 -25.22 -3.72 -11.33
CA GLN A 34 -24.97 -3.62 -12.77
C GLN A 34 -23.47 -3.67 -13.09
N ALA A 35 -22.64 -2.93 -12.36
CA ALA A 35 -21.19 -2.96 -12.51
C ALA A 35 -20.61 -4.36 -12.27
N ASN A 36 -21.06 -5.05 -11.23
CA ASN A 36 -20.63 -6.41 -10.93
C ASN A 36 -21.08 -7.42 -12.01
N GLN A 37 -22.27 -7.24 -12.59
CA GLN A 37 -22.72 -8.07 -13.71
C GLN A 37 -21.86 -7.87 -14.95
N ILE A 38 -21.50 -6.62 -15.28
CA ILE A 38 -20.60 -6.32 -16.40
C ILE A 38 -19.23 -6.97 -16.17
N LYS A 39 -18.63 -6.77 -14.99
CA LYS A 39 -17.35 -7.41 -14.62
C LYS A 39 -17.39 -8.93 -14.77
N LYS A 40 -18.47 -9.59 -14.35
CA LYS A 40 -18.63 -11.05 -14.48
C LYS A 40 -18.71 -11.49 -15.94
N LYS A 41 -19.44 -10.74 -16.78
CA LYS A 41 -19.55 -11.02 -18.22
C LYS A 41 -18.20 -10.87 -18.92
N GLU A 42 -17.48 -9.79 -18.64
CA GLU A 42 -16.14 -9.55 -19.19
C GLU A 42 -15.13 -10.60 -18.72
N ALA A 43 -15.19 -10.98 -17.44
CA ALA A 43 -14.32 -12.01 -16.88
C ALA A 43 -14.57 -13.40 -17.50
N GLY A 44 -15.77 -13.71 -18.00
CA GLY A 44 -16.10 -15.02 -18.56
C GLY A 44 -15.18 -15.44 -19.71
N ALA A 45 -14.92 -14.54 -20.67
CA ALA A 45 -14.03 -14.81 -21.80
C ALA A 45 -12.57 -14.98 -21.35
N VAL A 46 -12.13 -14.18 -20.38
CA VAL A 46 -10.77 -14.27 -19.81
C VAL A 46 -10.60 -15.59 -19.05
N ILE A 47 -11.59 -15.98 -18.25
CA ILE A 47 -11.60 -17.24 -17.51
C ILE A 47 -11.55 -18.43 -18.48
N ALA A 48 -12.28 -18.38 -19.59
CA ALA A 48 -12.23 -19.44 -20.60
C ALA A 48 -10.81 -19.62 -21.17
N ARG A 49 -10.14 -18.52 -21.56
CA ARG A 49 -8.76 -18.57 -22.05
C ARG A 49 -7.77 -19.10 -21.00
N ILE A 50 -7.92 -18.67 -19.74
CA ILE A 50 -7.07 -19.16 -18.64
C ILE A 50 -7.29 -20.66 -18.41
N LYS A 51 -8.54 -21.14 -18.45
CA LYS A 51 -8.86 -22.57 -18.31
C LYS A 51 -8.23 -23.41 -19.43
N GLU A 52 -8.27 -22.91 -20.66
CA GLU A 52 -7.63 -23.57 -21.79
C GLU A 52 -6.11 -23.62 -21.61
N ALA A 53 -5.48 -22.52 -21.21
CA ALA A 53 -4.05 -22.48 -20.91
C ALA A 53 -3.67 -23.44 -19.76
N ILE A 54 -4.51 -23.54 -18.72
CA ILE A 54 -4.33 -24.52 -17.63
C ILE A 54 -4.37 -25.95 -18.18
N ALA A 55 -5.31 -26.28 -19.08
CA ALA A 55 -5.44 -27.62 -19.64
C ALA A 55 -4.29 -27.99 -20.59
N VAL A 56 -3.86 -27.06 -21.45
CA VAL A 56 -2.80 -27.29 -22.44
C VAL A 56 -1.43 -27.46 -21.77
N TYR A 57 -1.12 -26.62 -20.79
CA TYR A 57 0.21 -26.60 -20.17
C TYR A 57 0.25 -27.29 -18.80
N GLY A 58 -0.87 -27.84 -18.33
CA GLY A 58 -0.96 -28.49 -17.02
C GLY A 58 -0.70 -27.53 -15.86
N LEU A 59 -1.05 -26.24 -16.00
CA LEU A 59 -0.73 -25.23 -14.99
C LEU A 59 -1.50 -25.48 -13.70
N THR A 60 -0.79 -25.47 -12.58
CA THR A 60 -1.41 -25.57 -11.26
C THR A 60 -1.63 -24.19 -10.65
N ALA A 61 -2.44 -24.13 -9.58
CA ALA A 61 -2.57 -22.90 -8.80
C ALA A 61 -1.22 -22.41 -8.25
N ALA A 62 -0.22 -23.28 -8.09
CA ALA A 62 1.13 -22.89 -7.68
C ALA A 62 1.88 -22.17 -8.80
N ASP A 63 1.77 -22.63 -10.05
CA ASP A 63 2.40 -22.00 -11.22
C ASP A 63 1.84 -20.61 -11.51
N LEU A 64 0.56 -20.40 -11.17
CA LEU A 64 -0.13 -19.11 -11.28
C LEU A 64 0.09 -18.22 -10.03
N GLY A 65 0.79 -18.69 -9.01
CA GLY A 65 1.00 -17.97 -7.75
C GLY A 65 -0.29 -17.79 -6.91
N LEU A 66 -1.34 -18.55 -7.21
CA LEU A 66 -2.66 -18.50 -6.57
C LEU A 66 -2.80 -19.46 -5.38
N SER A 67 -1.80 -20.33 -5.12
CA SER A 67 -1.86 -21.24 -3.99
C SER A 67 -1.84 -20.49 -2.66
N ALA A 68 -2.84 -20.73 -1.80
CA ALA A 68 -2.98 -20.12 -0.47
C ALA A 68 -1.86 -20.49 0.54
N LYS A 69 -0.87 -21.29 0.12
CA LYS A 69 0.35 -21.50 0.89
C LYS A 69 1.23 -20.28 0.67
N GLY A 70 1.19 -19.35 1.62
CA GLY A 70 2.04 -18.16 1.66
C GLY A 70 3.48 -18.49 1.26
N PRO A 71 4.19 -17.52 0.65
CA PRO A 71 5.26 -17.76 -0.32
C PRO A 71 6.22 -18.85 0.16
N LYS A 72 6.02 -20.08 -0.32
CA LYS A 72 7.08 -21.07 -0.32
C LYS A 72 8.01 -20.60 -1.41
N ALA A 73 9.14 -20.06 -0.99
CA ALA A 73 10.25 -19.65 -1.83
C ALA A 73 10.57 -20.75 -2.86
N ALA A 74 9.95 -20.67 -4.03
CA ALA A 74 10.52 -21.21 -5.24
C ALA A 74 11.64 -20.24 -5.60
N ALA A 75 12.85 -20.70 -5.32
CA ALA A 75 14.08 -19.99 -5.60
C ALA A 75 14.28 -19.87 -7.11
N THR A 76 13.61 -18.90 -7.74
CA THR A 76 14.08 -18.37 -9.02
C THR A 76 14.87 -17.11 -8.69
N LYS A 77 16.19 -17.26 -8.73
CA LYS A 77 17.15 -16.17 -8.61
C LYS A 77 16.87 -15.12 -9.70
N VAL A 78 16.09 -14.08 -9.41
CA VAL A 78 16.32 -12.74 -9.98
C VAL A 78 15.90 -11.69 -8.96
N SER A 79 16.84 -10.78 -8.75
CA SER A 79 16.80 -9.56 -7.96
C SER A 79 15.43 -8.87 -7.81
N ARG A 80 15.05 -8.55 -6.56
CA ARG A 80 15.18 -7.21 -5.98
C ARG A 80 14.64 -7.20 -4.55
N LYS A 81 15.52 -6.80 -3.65
CA LYS A 81 15.39 -6.83 -2.19
C LYS A 81 14.69 -5.56 -1.70
N THR A 82 13.51 -5.69 -1.11
CA THR A 82 12.99 -4.73 -0.11
C THR A 82 12.02 -5.43 0.83
N ALA A 83 12.55 -6.33 1.65
CA ALA A 83 11.84 -6.81 2.83
C ALA A 83 12.05 -5.81 3.97
N ALA A 84 11.07 -4.91 4.15
CA ALA A 84 10.83 -4.29 5.44
C ALA A 84 10.39 -5.39 6.41
N LYS A 85 11.31 -5.90 7.24
CA LYS A 85 10.95 -6.76 8.38
C LYS A 85 10.96 -5.96 9.66
N LYS A 86 9.74 -5.69 10.12
CA LYS A 86 9.36 -5.37 11.49
C LYS A 86 9.98 -6.38 12.46
N GLY A 87 10.73 -5.86 13.44
CA GLY A 87 10.87 -6.39 14.79
C GLY A 87 11.43 -7.80 14.95
N ARG A 88 12.75 -7.97 14.78
CA ARG A 88 13.48 -8.92 15.62
C ARG A 88 14.20 -8.08 16.66
N LYS A 89 13.84 -8.23 17.95
CA LYS A 89 14.54 -7.60 19.07
C LYS A 89 16.00 -8.05 18.96
N ALA A 90 16.85 -7.22 18.38
CA ALA A 90 18.27 -7.49 18.26
C ALA A 90 18.79 -7.52 19.70
N LYS A 91 19.35 -8.65 20.13
CA LYS A 91 20.31 -8.61 21.25
C LYS A 91 21.28 -7.49 20.90
N ALA A 92 21.46 -6.53 21.81
CA ALA A 92 22.36 -5.40 21.62
C ALA A 92 23.70 -5.96 21.12
N GLY A 93 23.94 -5.83 19.82
CA GLY A 93 25.18 -6.27 19.21
C GLY A 93 26.27 -5.39 19.80
N ASN A 94 27.44 -5.99 20.04
CA ASN A 94 28.61 -5.27 20.52
C ASN A 94 28.75 -3.96 19.74
N ILE A 95 28.75 -2.82 20.44
CA ILE A 95 28.91 -1.51 19.81
C ILE A 95 30.30 -1.54 19.19
N LYS A 96 30.39 -1.43 17.86
CA LYS A 96 31.68 -1.52 17.16
C LYS A 96 32.25 -0.15 16.89
N PHE A 97 31.39 0.86 16.74
CA PHE A 97 31.80 2.22 16.43
C PHE A 97 31.02 3.23 17.27
N LYS A 98 31.71 4.27 17.76
CA LYS A 98 31.16 5.41 18.52
C LYS A 98 31.78 6.72 18.04
N ASP A 99 31.05 7.82 18.16
CA ASP A 99 31.54 9.18 17.95
C ASP A 99 31.55 9.98 19.26
N GLY A 100 32.23 11.12 19.26
CA GLY A 100 32.29 12.05 20.41
C GLY A 100 30.92 12.60 20.81
N ASP A 101 29.99 12.68 19.87
CA ASP A 101 28.62 13.19 20.07
C ASP A 101 27.63 12.14 20.62
N GLY A 102 28.13 11.00 21.12
CA GLY A 102 27.31 9.95 21.71
C GLY A 102 26.60 9.05 20.70
N ASN A 103 26.88 9.22 19.41
CA ASN A 103 26.37 8.36 18.35
C ASN A 103 27.09 7.00 18.36
N VAL A 104 26.34 5.91 18.25
CA VAL A 104 26.90 4.54 18.27
C VAL A 104 26.35 3.68 17.14
N TRP A 105 27.20 2.82 16.56
CA TRP A 105 26.83 1.89 15.51
C TRP A 105 27.47 0.52 15.72
N THR A 106 26.66 -0.52 15.67
CA THR A 106 27.07 -1.91 15.94
C THR A 106 27.78 -2.57 14.75
N GLY A 107 28.06 -1.82 13.67
CA GLY A 107 28.61 -2.33 12.41
C GLY A 107 27.62 -3.19 11.60
N HIS A 108 26.39 -3.37 12.07
CA HIS A 108 25.34 -4.14 11.42
C HIS A 108 24.27 -3.22 10.81
N GLY A 109 23.80 -3.55 9.61
CA GLY A 109 22.77 -2.77 8.91
C GLY A 109 23.35 -1.62 8.08
N ARG A 110 22.50 -0.65 7.70
CA ARG A 110 22.93 0.53 6.93
C ARG A 110 23.87 1.39 7.77
N ARG A 111 24.96 1.88 7.16
CA ARG A 111 25.86 2.85 7.81
C ARG A 111 25.08 4.13 8.12
N PRO A 112 25.12 4.63 9.36
CA PRO A 112 24.47 5.89 9.71
C PRO A 112 25.23 7.08 9.10
N GLN A 113 24.55 8.20 8.92
CA GLN A 113 25.10 9.39 8.26
C GLN A 113 26.35 9.93 9.00
N TRP A 114 26.33 10.00 10.33
CA TRP A 114 27.49 10.45 11.12
C TRP A 114 28.76 9.63 10.85
N PHE A 115 28.63 8.32 10.61
CA PHE A 115 29.77 7.45 10.32
C PHE A 115 30.32 7.69 8.91
N LEU A 116 29.44 7.99 7.95
CA LEU A 116 29.84 8.37 6.59
C LEU A 116 30.50 9.74 6.56
N ASP A 117 29.94 10.69 7.31
CA ASP A 117 30.44 12.06 7.44
C ASP A 117 31.80 12.07 8.14
N ALA A 118 31.97 11.28 9.19
CA ALA A 118 33.25 11.09 9.87
C ALA A 118 34.32 10.52 8.92
N ILE A 119 33.98 9.52 8.10
CA ILE A 119 34.88 9.00 7.06
C ILE A 119 35.18 10.06 5.98
N ALA A 120 34.17 10.83 5.55
CA ALA A 120 34.34 11.90 4.57
C ALA A 120 35.23 13.03 5.10
N THR A 121 35.18 13.29 6.41
CA THR A 121 36.05 14.25 7.11
C THR A 121 37.46 13.68 7.36
N GLY A 122 37.77 12.49 6.85
CA GLY A 122 39.09 11.86 6.93
C GLY A 122 39.36 11.05 8.19
N LYS A 123 38.37 10.85 9.08
CA LYS A 123 38.51 9.94 10.22
C LYS A 123 38.49 8.50 9.72
N THR A 124 39.44 7.69 10.18
CA THR A 124 39.43 6.27 9.79
C THR A 124 38.37 5.49 10.60
N PRO A 125 37.79 4.42 10.04
CA PRO A 125 36.86 3.56 10.77
C PRO A 125 37.42 3.04 12.10
N GLU A 126 38.74 2.88 12.19
CA GLU A 126 39.46 2.44 13.37
C GLU A 126 39.42 3.47 14.50
N GLN A 127 39.49 4.76 14.18
CA GLN A 127 39.36 5.85 15.17
C GLN A 127 37.95 5.97 15.74
N LEU A 128 36.97 5.56 14.96
CA LEU A 128 35.58 5.51 15.39
C LEU A 128 35.25 4.21 16.10
N ALA A 129 36.18 3.26 16.25
CA ALA A 129 35.91 2.01 16.93
C ALA A 129 35.61 2.24 18.42
N ALA A 130 34.61 1.53 18.96
CA ALA A 130 34.16 1.70 20.34
C ALA A 130 35.05 0.99 21.37
#